data_AF-A0A3N6ADM8-F1
#
_entry.id   AF-A0A3N6ADM8-F1
#
_cell.length_a   1.000
_cell.length_b   1.000
_cell.length_c   1.000
_cell.angle_alpha   90.00
_cell.angle_beta   90.00
_cell.angle_gamma   90.00
#
_symmetry.space_group_name_H-M   'P 1'
#
loop_
_entity.id
_entity.type
_entity.pdbx_description
1 polymer ?
#
loop_
_entity_poly.entity_id
_entity_poly.type
_entity_poly.pdbx_seq_one_letter_code
_entity_poly.pdbx_strand_id
1 'polypeptide(L)'
;MNNVQDAFGDDTNSDNAADQPKEDVQVLFTITKDKSFDVNPIKLNVEEVSFKKATNVPQDEQDSISSTTGKDVDSEFNYIYIKYNAENTSDKDFIFSGINKVILFSDGKQETIDNSMGGVFNR
;
A
#
# COMPACT_ATOMS: atom_id res chain seq x y z
N MET A 1 16.27 49.63 -37.53
CA MET A 1 15.83 48.24 -37.78
C MET A 1 16.93 47.34 -37.27
N ASN A 2 16.75 46.76 -36.08
CA ASN A 2 17.62 45.71 -35.56
C ASN A 2 16.74 44.45 -35.46
N ASN A 3 17.12 43.41 -36.20
CA ASN A 3 16.55 42.07 -36.07
C ASN A 3 17.31 41.32 -34.97
N VAL A 4 16.57 40.73 -34.04
CA VAL A 4 17.06 39.71 -33.12
C VAL A 4 16.15 38.50 -33.23
N GLN A 5 16.80 37.39 -33.61
CA GLN A 5 16.58 35.99 -33.28
C GLN A 5 15.17 35.38 -33.18
N ASP A 6 14.99 34.33 -34.01
CA ASP A 6 14.23 33.10 -33.75
C ASP A 6 14.30 32.61 -32.30
N ALA A 7 13.16 32.23 -31.71
CA ALA A 7 13.08 31.26 -30.59
C ALA A 7 11.66 30.78 -30.23
N PHE A 8 10.68 30.74 -31.16
CA PHE A 8 9.35 30.19 -30.85
C PHE A 8 8.89 29.23 -31.96
N GLY A 9 9.41 28.01 -31.88
CA GLY A 9 8.87 26.86 -32.62
C GLY A 9 7.64 26.33 -31.90
N ASP A 10 6.50 26.68 -32.47
CA ASP A 10 5.21 25.98 -32.53
C ASP A 10 4.93 24.86 -31.48
N ASP A 11 4.04 25.18 -30.54
CA ASP A 11 3.32 24.24 -29.68
C ASP A 11 2.38 23.38 -30.54
N THR A 12 2.85 22.23 -31.03
CA THR A 12 1.94 21.14 -31.42
C THR A 12 1.80 20.18 -30.26
N ASN A 13 0.78 20.46 -29.47
CA ASN A 13 0.16 19.57 -28.51
C ASN A 13 -0.14 18.22 -29.16
N SER A 14 0.53 17.15 -28.70
CA SER A 14 0.16 15.77 -28.98
C SER A 14 -0.01 15.07 -27.64
N ASP A 15 -1.15 15.35 -27.02
CA ASP A 15 -1.70 14.57 -25.91
C ASP A 15 -2.06 13.17 -26.43
N ASN A 16 -1.04 12.34 -26.69
CA ASN A 16 -1.19 10.90 -26.65
C ASN A 16 -1.04 10.47 -25.19
N ALA A 17 -2.05 10.78 -24.38
CA ALA A 17 -2.29 10.02 -23.16
C ALA A 17 -2.70 8.60 -23.60
N ALA A 18 -1.70 7.77 -23.90
CA ALA A 18 -1.90 6.34 -24.03
C ALA A 18 -2.64 5.89 -22.76
N ASP A 19 -3.77 5.22 -22.97
CA ASP A 19 -4.61 4.63 -21.94
C ASP A 19 -3.75 3.62 -21.16
N GLN A 20 -3.05 4.10 -20.13
CA GLN A 20 -2.21 3.26 -19.29
C GLN A 20 -3.15 2.24 -18.65
N PRO A 21 -2.81 0.94 -18.70
CA PRO A 21 -3.67 -0.08 -18.13
C PRO A 21 -3.91 0.23 -16.66
N LYS A 22 -5.18 0.41 -16.30
CA LYS A 22 -5.59 0.71 -14.94
C LYS A 22 -5.47 -0.57 -14.13
N GLU A 23 -4.80 -0.49 -12.98
CA GLU A 23 -4.74 -1.57 -12.01
C GLU A 23 -6.16 -2.08 -11.70
N ASP A 24 -6.36 -3.40 -11.76
CA ASP A 24 -7.61 -4.04 -11.36
C ASP A 24 -7.38 -4.91 -10.13
N VAL A 25 -8.22 -4.70 -9.11
CA VAL A 25 -8.12 -5.33 -7.81
C VAL A 25 -9.36 -6.17 -7.54
N GLN A 26 -9.16 -7.50 -7.51
CA GLN A 26 -10.20 -8.46 -7.18
C GLN A 26 -10.08 -8.92 -5.72
N VAL A 27 -11.19 -8.88 -4.98
CA VAL A 27 -11.27 -9.55 -3.67
C VAL A 27 -11.51 -11.04 -3.88
N LEU A 28 -10.55 -11.87 -3.49
CA LEU A 28 -10.66 -13.33 -3.59
C LEU A 28 -11.51 -13.89 -2.45
N PHE A 29 -11.20 -13.50 -1.21
CA PHE A 29 -12.01 -13.84 -0.04
C PHE A 29 -11.81 -12.82 1.09
N THR A 30 -12.87 -12.64 1.89
CA THR A 30 -12.84 -11.80 3.10
C THR A 30 -12.61 -12.69 4.32
N ILE A 31 -11.60 -12.38 5.12
CA ILE A 31 -11.32 -13.06 6.39
C ILE A 31 -12.18 -12.48 7.50
N THR A 32 -12.23 -11.16 7.63
CA THR A 32 -13.10 -10.48 8.60
C THR A 32 -13.42 -9.06 8.18
N LYS A 33 -14.53 -8.52 8.68
CA LYS A 33 -14.92 -7.11 8.60
C LYS A 33 -15.44 -6.63 9.95
N ASP A 34 -15.28 -5.33 10.20
CA ASP A 34 -15.89 -4.61 11.33
C ASP A 34 -15.66 -5.30 12.69
N LYS A 35 -14.40 -5.63 12.99
CA LYS A 35 -14.00 -6.24 14.27
C LYS A 35 -13.22 -5.25 15.12
N SER A 36 -13.69 -5.03 16.34
CA SER A 36 -12.98 -4.25 17.35
C SER A 36 -12.30 -5.17 18.36
N PHE A 37 -11.07 -4.81 18.72
CA PHE A 37 -10.28 -5.45 19.77
C PHE A 37 -9.88 -4.38 20.79
N ASP A 38 -10.22 -4.62 22.04
CA ASP A 38 -9.80 -3.77 23.16
C ASP A 38 -8.49 -4.33 23.74
N VAL A 39 -7.39 -3.72 23.32
CA VAL A 39 -6.02 -4.08 23.73
C VAL A 39 -5.38 -2.88 24.42
N ASN A 40 -5.93 -2.53 25.59
CA ASN A 40 -5.50 -1.39 26.42
C ASN A 40 -3.97 -1.23 26.46
N PRO A 41 -3.42 -0.04 26.12
CA PRO A 41 -4.13 1.24 25.92
C PRO A 41 -4.61 1.51 24.49
N ILE A 42 -4.54 0.53 23.60
CA ILE A 42 -4.95 0.69 22.21
C ILE A 42 -6.31 0.03 21.96
N LYS A 43 -7.24 0.79 21.41
CA LYS A 43 -8.44 0.23 20.79
C LYS A 43 -8.18 0.06 19.30
N LEU A 44 -8.17 -1.18 18.83
CA LEU A 44 -7.95 -1.52 17.43
C LEU A 44 -9.28 -1.83 16.76
N ASN A 45 -9.65 -1.09 15.72
CA ASN A 45 -10.82 -1.42 14.89
C ASN A 45 -10.35 -1.85 13.51
N VAL A 46 -10.51 -3.14 13.23
CA VAL A 46 -10.24 -3.75 11.93
C VAL A 46 -11.48 -3.60 11.07
N GLU A 47 -11.38 -2.78 10.03
CA GLU A 47 -12.45 -2.54 9.06
C GLU A 47 -12.55 -3.69 8.05
N GLU A 48 -11.40 -4.17 7.56
CA GLU A 48 -11.35 -5.29 6.63
C GLU A 48 -10.02 -6.05 6.73
N VAL A 49 -10.10 -7.37 6.73
CA VAL A 49 -8.99 -8.25 6.35
C VAL A 49 -9.47 -9.11 5.18
N SER A 50 -8.78 -9.03 4.06
CA SER A 50 -9.13 -9.78 2.86
C SER A 50 -7.89 -10.23 2.11
N PHE A 51 -8.03 -11.30 1.35
CA PHE A 51 -7.03 -11.73 0.39
C PHE A 51 -7.45 -11.20 -0.98
N LYS A 52 -6.56 -10.45 -1.63
CA LYS A 52 -6.83 -9.77 -2.89
C LYS A 52 -5.83 -10.20 -3.94
N LYS A 53 -6.26 -10.09 -5.19
CA LYS A 53 -5.45 -10.25 -6.39
C LYS A 53 -5.38 -8.90 -7.09
N ALA A 54 -4.18 -8.41 -7.34
CA ALA A 54 -3.95 -7.29 -8.25
C ALA A 54 -3.57 -7.83 -9.63
N THR A 55 -4.04 -7.17 -10.68
CA THR A 55 -3.69 -7.42 -12.08
C THR A 55 -3.47 -6.11 -12.80
N ASN A 56 -2.69 -6.14 -13.88
CA ASN A 56 -2.32 -4.94 -14.64
C ASN A 56 -1.61 -3.89 -13.77
N VAL A 57 -0.79 -4.33 -12.80
CA VAL A 57 -0.05 -3.44 -11.92
C VAL A 57 0.99 -2.67 -12.75
N PRO A 58 1.04 -1.33 -12.69
CA PRO A 58 2.02 -0.53 -13.42
C PRO A 58 3.48 -0.87 -13.05
N GLN A 59 4.40 -0.69 -13.99
CA GLN A 59 5.82 -1.06 -13.79
C GLN A 59 6.47 -0.28 -12.64
N ASP A 60 6.12 1.00 -12.48
CA ASP A 60 6.62 1.86 -11.39
C ASP A 60 6.19 1.35 -10.01
N GLU A 61 4.97 0.82 -9.89
CA GLU A 61 4.49 0.19 -8.67
C GLU A 61 5.18 -1.16 -8.44
N GLN A 62 5.31 -2.00 -9.47
CA GLN A 62 6.07 -3.25 -9.40
C GLN A 62 7.51 -3.00 -8.91
N ASP A 63 8.18 -1.97 -9.45
CA ASP A 63 9.55 -1.59 -9.08
C ASP A 63 9.61 -1.11 -7.62
N SER A 64 8.62 -0.33 -7.17
CA SER A 64 8.53 0.15 -5.79
C SER A 64 8.37 -1.00 -4.79
N ILE A 65 7.49 -1.95 -5.09
CA ILE A 65 7.27 -3.15 -4.27
C ILE A 65 8.53 -4.01 -4.27
N SER A 66 9.16 -4.21 -5.43
CA SER A 66 10.36 -5.03 -5.56
C SER A 66 11.53 -4.44 -4.79
N SER A 67 11.71 -3.11 -4.86
CA SER A 67 12.74 -2.42 -4.08
C SER A 67 12.50 -2.49 -2.57
N THR A 68 11.24 -2.48 -2.13
CA THR A 68 10.89 -2.51 -0.70
C THR A 68 10.99 -3.92 -0.12
N THR A 69 10.59 -4.92 -0.89
CA THR A 69 10.53 -6.33 -0.44
C THR A 69 11.79 -7.12 -0.75
N GLY A 70 12.65 -6.62 -1.65
CA GLY A 70 13.82 -7.34 -2.16
C GLY A 70 13.47 -8.56 -3.03
N LYS A 71 12.23 -8.63 -3.53
CA LYS A 71 11.71 -9.70 -4.37
C LYS A 71 11.04 -9.11 -5.59
N ASP A 72 11.37 -9.62 -6.77
CA ASP A 72 10.70 -9.22 -7.99
C ASP A 72 9.20 -9.57 -7.90
N VAL A 73 8.36 -8.62 -8.29
CA VAL A 73 6.90 -8.75 -8.35
C VAL A 73 6.46 -8.54 -9.81
N ASP A 74 5.59 -9.45 -10.27
CA ASP A 74 5.00 -9.37 -11.60
C ASP A 74 3.81 -8.40 -11.63
N SER A 75 3.32 -8.09 -12.83
CA SER A 75 2.08 -7.31 -13.05
C SER A 75 0.80 -7.96 -12.49
N GLU A 76 0.90 -9.19 -11.99
CA GLU A 76 -0.15 -9.94 -11.30
C GLU A 76 0.41 -10.56 -10.02
N PHE A 77 -0.20 -10.27 -8.86
CA PHE A 77 0.16 -10.91 -7.59
C PHE A 77 -0.99 -10.94 -6.59
N ASN A 78 -0.85 -11.79 -5.59
CA ASN A 78 -1.80 -11.89 -4.47
C ASN A 78 -1.22 -11.29 -3.19
N TYR A 79 -2.07 -10.67 -2.39
CA TYR A 79 -1.65 -10.06 -1.13
C TYR A 79 -2.76 -10.09 -0.07
N ILE A 80 -2.36 -10.00 1.20
CA ILE A 80 -3.27 -9.77 2.32
C ILE A 80 -3.46 -8.26 2.46
N TYR A 81 -4.71 -7.82 2.34
CA TYR A 81 -5.12 -6.45 2.60
C TYR A 81 -5.65 -6.33 4.04
N ILE A 82 -5.12 -5.37 4.80
CA ILE A 82 -5.58 -5.07 6.16
C ILE A 82 -5.90 -3.58 6.25
N LYS A 83 -7.17 -3.26 6.47
CA LYS A 83 -7.65 -1.91 6.77
C LYS A 83 -8.03 -1.84 8.24
N TYR A 84 -7.40 -0.93 8.97
CA TYR A 84 -7.65 -0.78 10.40
C TYR A 84 -7.41 0.65 10.86
N ASN A 85 -7.99 0.98 12.01
CA ASN A 85 -7.65 2.17 12.78
C ASN A 85 -7.27 1.76 14.21
N ALA A 86 -6.42 2.56 14.84
CA ALA A 86 -5.95 2.35 16.21
C ALA A 86 -6.08 3.67 16.98
N GLU A 87 -6.67 3.60 18.17
CA GLU A 87 -6.92 4.74 19.05
C GLU A 87 -6.22 4.51 20.40
N ASN A 88 -5.44 5.48 20.87
CA ASN A 88 -4.90 5.46 22.23
C ASN A 88 -5.97 5.95 23.21
N THR A 89 -6.43 5.07 24.09
CA THR A 89 -7.47 5.35 25.09
C THR A 89 -6.90 5.73 26.46
N SER A 90 -5.58 5.91 26.57
CA SER A 90 -4.88 6.31 27.81
C SER A 90 -4.58 7.81 27.83
N ASP A 91 -4.51 8.37 29.04
CA ASP A 91 -4.05 9.75 29.26
C ASP A 91 -2.53 9.93 29.05
N LYS A 92 -1.81 8.83 28.81
CA LYS A 92 -0.36 8.82 28.56
C LYS A 92 -0.08 8.61 27.08
N ASP A 93 0.98 9.26 26.60
CA ASP A 93 1.51 8.99 25.27
C ASP A 93 1.95 7.53 25.16
N PHE A 94 1.54 6.88 24.08
CA PHE A 94 1.89 5.49 23.76
C PHE A 94 2.45 5.42 22.35
N ILE A 95 3.64 4.83 22.20
CA ILE A 95 4.28 4.64 20.91
C ILE A 95 3.71 3.36 20.28
N PHE A 96 3.00 3.52 19.17
CA PHE A 96 2.44 2.42 18.39
C PHE A 96 2.96 2.48 16.96
N SER A 97 3.63 1.41 16.52
CA SER A 97 4.25 1.31 15.19
C SER A 97 3.35 0.65 14.14
N GLY A 98 2.06 0.47 14.42
CA GLY A 98 1.16 -0.23 13.49
C GLY A 98 1.43 -1.74 13.41
N ILE A 99 1.14 -2.32 12.25
CA ILE A 99 1.43 -3.73 11.94
C ILE A 99 2.88 -3.85 11.48
N ASN A 100 3.75 -4.24 12.42
CA ASN A 100 5.17 -4.48 12.14
C ASN A 100 5.46 -5.90 11.61
N LYS A 101 4.64 -6.88 11.99
CA LYS A 101 4.91 -8.29 11.72
C LYS A 101 3.63 -9.06 11.46
N VAL A 102 3.61 -9.84 10.38
CA VAL A 102 2.58 -10.83 10.09
C VAL A 102 3.21 -12.21 10.19
N ILE A 103 2.60 -13.08 11.01
CA ILE A 103 3.03 -14.47 11.18
C ILE A 103 2.00 -15.37 10.53
N LEU A 104 2.42 -16.12 9.51
CA LEU A 104 1.61 -17.15 8.88
C LEU A 104 2.00 -18.52 9.46
N PHE A 105 1.01 -19.24 9.98
CA PHE A 105 1.17 -20.63 10.39
C PHE A 105 0.63 -21.50 9.25
N SER A 106 1.51 -22.16 8.51
CA SER A 106 1.12 -23.26 7.62
C SER A 106 1.81 -24.53 8.09
N ASP A 107 1.04 -25.57 8.38
CA ASP A 107 1.54 -26.93 8.69
C ASP A 107 2.70 -26.98 9.71
N GLY A 108 2.59 -26.21 10.80
CA GLY A 108 3.58 -26.17 11.88
C GLY A 108 4.85 -25.37 11.57
N LYS A 109 4.94 -24.69 10.42
CA LYS A 109 6.00 -23.73 10.10
C LYS A 109 5.50 -22.30 10.28
N GLN A 110 6.29 -21.52 11.01
CA GLN A 110 6.10 -20.09 11.18
C GLN A 110 6.86 -19.36 10.06
N GLU A 111 6.14 -18.71 9.16
CA GLU A 111 6.74 -17.76 8.23
C GLU A 111 6.51 -16.35 8.77
N THR A 112 7.62 -15.61 8.93
CA THR A 112 7.61 -14.23 9.39
C THR A 112 7.73 -13.30 8.19
N ILE A 113 6.74 -12.43 8.02
CA ILE A 113 6.80 -11.32 7.07
C ILE A 113 7.06 -10.06 7.89
N ASP A 114 8.28 -9.52 7.80
CA ASP A 114 8.62 -8.22 8.39
C ASP A 114 8.01 -7.13 7.51
N ASN A 115 7.08 -6.37 8.07
CA ASN A 115 6.36 -5.32 7.39
C ASN A 115 6.91 -3.99 7.91
N SER A 116 7.96 -3.47 7.29
CA SER A 116 8.58 -2.20 7.71
C SER A 116 7.77 -0.99 7.24
N MET A 117 6.54 -0.86 7.75
CA MET A 117 5.64 0.27 7.47
C MET A 117 5.35 1.01 8.78
N GLY A 118 6.34 1.76 9.28
CA GLY A 118 6.21 2.60 10.47
C GLY A 118 5.94 4.06 10.08
N GLY A 119 4.77 4.59 10.48
CA GLY A 119 4.46 6.02 10.43
C GLY A 119 4.45 6.62 11.83
N VAL A 120 5.06 7.79 12.02
CA VAL A 120 4.94 8.60 13.25
C VAL A 120 3.70 9.48 13.11
N PHE A 121 2.65 9.21 13.88
CA PHE A 121 1.49 10.08 13.96
C PHE A 121 1.74 11.14 15.05
N ASN A 122 1.88 12.39 14.63
CA ASN A 122 1.88 13.54 15.53
C ASN A 122 0.52 14.27 15.43
N ARG A 123 0.19 15.00 16.50
CA ARG A 123 -1.09 15.72 16.71
C ARG A 123 -1.45 16.67 15.57
#